data_AF-J9GPP3-F1
#
_entry.id   AF-J9GPP3-F1
#
_cell.length_a   1.000
_cell.length_b   1.000
_cell.length_c   1.000
_cell.angle_alpha   90.00
_cell.angle_beta   90.00
_cell.angle_gamma   90.00
#
_symmetry.space_group_name_H-M   'P 1'
#
loop_
_entity.id
_entity.type
_entity.pdbx_description
1 polymer ?
#
loop_
_entity_poly.entity_id
_entity_poly.type
_entity_poly.pdbx_seq_one_letter_code
_entity_poly.pdbx_strand_id
1 'polypeptide(L)' 'MYLGAKDGVFETSGVYHMPNATLIELVTPSSGEKTYYKVLSEGLMLSDESGTVNQGELAAYYILKKK' A
#
# COMPACT_ATOMS: atom_id res chain seq x y z
N MET A 1 8.76 -6.03 6.59
CA MET A 1 9.14 -7.11 7.51
C MET A 1 8.48 -8.40 7.04
N TYR A 2 9.25 -9.41 6.67
CA TYR A 2 8.75 -10.77 6.47
C TYR A 2 8.87 -11.52 7.80
N LEU A 3 7.74 -12.02 8.29
CA LEU A 3 7.68 -12.80 9.52
C LEU A 3 8.48 -14.11 9.34
N GLY A 4 9.40 -14.40 10.26
CA GLY A 4 10.21 -15.62 10.24
C GLY A 4 11.54 -15.54 9.47
N ALA A 5 11.87 -14.42 8.83
CA ALA A 5 13.16 -14.21 8.16
C ALA A 5 14.13 -13.39 9.04
N LYS A 6 15.36 -13.91 9.22
CA LYS A 6 16.43 -13.31 10.07
C LYS A 6 16.73 -11.85 9.69
N ASP A 7 16.67 -11.52 8.40
CA ASP A 7 16.89 -10.18 7.84
C ASP A 7 15.67 -9.69 7.04
N GLY A 8 14.47 -10.05 7.49
CA GLY A 8 13.23 -9.78 6.75
C GLY A 8 12.73 -8.33 6.77
N VAL A 9 13.45 -7.39 7.40
CA VAL A 9 13.03 -5.99 7.49
C VAL A 9 13.47 -5.24 6.24
N PHE A 10 12.52 -4.55 5.62
CA PHE A 10 12.75 -3.74 4.43
C PHE A 10 12.17 -2.37 4.70
N GLU A 11 12.97 -1.36 4.44
CA GLU A 11 12.56 0.03 4.51
C GLU A 11 12.75 0.65 3.14
N THR A 12 11.72 1.33 2.67
CA THR A 12 11.76 2.13 1.45
C THR A 12 11.21 3.51 1.78
N SER A 13 11.83 4.53 1.22
CA SER A 13 11.39 5.92 1.31
C SER A 13 11.12 6.44 -0.09
N GLY A 14 10.11 7.28 -0.24
CA GLY A 14 9.69 7.74 -1.55
C GLY A 14 8.82 8.96 -1.53
N VAL A 15 8.48 9.42 -2.73
CA VAL A 15 7.50 10.51 -2.92
C VAL A 15 6.15 9.85 -3.17
N TYR A 16 5.13 10.32 -2.45
CA TYR A 16 3.77 9.91 -2.75
C TYR A 16 3.02 11.05 -3.45
N HIS A 17 2.15 10.67 -4.38
CA HIS A 17 1.17 11.52 -5.01
C HIS A 17 -0.22 11.04 -4.62
N MET A 18 -1.19 11.95 -4.58
CA MET A 18 -2.60 11.61 -4.41
C MET A 18 -3.34 12.09 -5.66
N PRO A 19 -3.50 11.23 -6.69
CA PRO A 19 -4.23 11.60 -7.90
C PRO A 19 -5.68 12.00 -7.62
N ASN A 20 -6.28 11.46 -6.56
CA ASN A 20 -7.60 11.83 -6.06
C ASN A 20 -7.70 11.56 -4.55
N ALA A 21 -8.79 11.99 -3.93
CA ALA A 21 -9.02 11.85 -2.48
C ALA A 21 -9.13 10.39 -1.99
N THR A 22 -9.19 9.42 -2.91
CA THR A 22 -9.39 8.00 -2.59
C THR A 22 -8.22 7.11 -2.98
N LEU A 23 -7.18 7.64 -3.65
CA LEU A 23 -6.07 6.86 -4.18
C LEU A 23 -4.74 7.56 -3.90
N ILE A 24 -3.79 6.80 -3.38
CA ILE A 24 -2.41 7.21 -3.15
C ILE A 24 -1.53 6.43 -4.13
N GLU A 25 -0.68 7.12 -4.86
CA GLU A 25 0.41 6.57 -5.66
C GLU A 25 1.72 6.79 -4.90
N LEU A 26 2.44 5.73 -4.55
CA LEU A 26 3.77 5.80 -3.95
C LEU A 26 4.81 5.48 -5.03
N VAL A 27 5.72 6.41 -5.27
CA VAL A 27 6.81 6.24 -6.23
C VAL A 27 8.10 5.94 -5.47
N THR A 28 8.64 4.75 -5.68
CA THR A 28 9.94 4.34 -5.15
C THR A 28 11.05 5.06 -5.93
N PRO A 29 11.83 5.98 -5.33
CA PRO A 29 12.77 6.82 -6.08
C PRO A 29 13.93 6.03 -6.70
N SER A 30 14.31 4.90 -6.10
CA SER A 30 15.44 4.08 -6.56
C SER A 30 15.14 3.30 -7.84
N SER A 31 13.91 2.80 -8.00
CA SER A 31 13.48 1.98 -9.15
C SER A 31 12.52 2.71 -10.10
N GLY A 32 11.86 3.78 -9.64
CA GLY A 32 10.74 4.39 -10.35
C GLY A 32 9.45 3.57 -10.26
N GLU A 33 9.43 2.50 -9.48
CA GLU A 33 8.24 1.66 -9.33
C GLU A 33 7.11 2.42 -8.62
N LYS A 34 5.90 2.21 -9.14
CA LYS A 34 4.69 2.82 -8.60
C LYS A 34 3.87 1.77 -7.87
N THR A 35 3.54 2.06 -6.62
CA THR A 35 2.65 1.24 -5.81
C THR A 35 1.40 2.04 -5.48
N TYR A 36 0.22 1.45 -5.64
CA TYR A 36 -1.04 2.15 -5.43
C TYR A 36 -1.74 1.67 -4.16
N TYR A 37 -2.32 2.60 -3.41
CA TYR A 37 -3.08 2.33 -2.20
C TYR A 37 -4.43 3.04 -2.25
N LYS A 38 -5.52 2.30 -2.05
CA LYS A 38 -6.85 2.84 -1.87
C LYS A 38 -7.03 3.35 -0.45
N VAL A 39 -7.57 4.57 -0.33
CA VAL A 39 -8.02 5.13 0.95
C VAL A 39 -9.40 4.58 1.28
N LEU A 40 -9.52 3.95 2.44
CA LEU A 40 -10.75 3.42 3.00
C LEU A 40 -11.06 4.16 4.32
N SER A 41 -12.30 4.02 4.80
CA SER A 41 -12.69 4.58 6.11
C SER A 41 -11.86 4.00 7.26
N GLU A 42 -11.49 2.71 7.17
CA GLU A 42 -10.74 2.01 8.21
C GLU A 42 -9.21 2.11 8.09
N GLY A 43 -8.69 2.65 6.99
CA GLY A 43 -7.25 2.69 6.73
C GLY A 43 -6.90 2.78 5.25
N LEU A 44 -5.75 2.19 4.90
CA LEU A 44 -5.28 2.08 3.52
C LEU A 44 -5.24 0.62 3.09
N MET A 45 -5.47 0.34 1.81
CA MET A 45 -5.36 -1.01 1.27
C MET A 45 -4.59 -0.99 -0.03
N LEU A 46 -3.72 -1.97 -0.24
CA LEU A 46 -3.01 -2.12 -1.51
C LEU A 46 -4.02 -2.31 -2.65
N SER A 47 -3.84 -1.57 -3.74
CA SER A 47 -4.71 -1.59 -4.91
C SER A 47 -3.92 -1.65 -6.20
N ASP A 48 -4.61 -1.86 -7.31
CA ASP A 48 -4.08 -1.55 -8.64
C ASP A 48 -4.12 -0.03 -8.92
N GLU A 49 -3.66 0.36 -10.11
CA GLU A 49 -3.67 1.76 -10.58
C GLU A 49 -5.07 2.38 -10.68
N SER A 50 -6.09 1.54 -10.86
CA SER A 50 -7.50 1.96 -10.95
C SER A 50 -8.14 2.10 -9.57
N GLY A 51 -7.46 1.67 -8.51
CA GLY A 51 -7.98 1.64 -7.14
C GLY A 51 -8.86 0.42 -6.84
N THR A 52 -8.77 -0.65 -7.62
CA THR A 52 -9.41 -1.93 -7.31
C THR A 52 -8.65 -2.60 -6.18
N VAL A 53 -9.37 -3.01 -5.14
CA VAL A 53 -8.81 -3.70 -3.98
C VAL A 53 -9.19 -5.17 -3.97
N ASN A 54 -8.45 -5.98 -3.21
CA ASN A 54 -8.79 -7.39 -3.02
C ASN A 54 -10.20 -7.56 -2.44
N GLN A 55 -10.90 -8.59 -2.87
CA GLN A 55 -12.23 -8.96 -2.38
C GLN A 55 -12.20 -10.36 -1.77
N GLY A 56 -13.12 -10.64 -0.85
CA GLY A 56 -13.26 -11.93 -0.19
C GLY A 56 -13.03 -11.88 1.32
N GLU A 57 -13.12 -13.04 1.97
CA GLU A 57 -13.14 -13.16 3.44
C GLU A 57 -11.86 -12.61 4.09
N LEU A 58 -10.72 -12.69 3.40
CA LEU A 58 -9.44 -12.23 3.91
C LEU A 58 -9.08 -10.79 3.54
N ALA A 59 -9.93 -10.09 2.77
CA ALA A 59 -9.64 -8.73 2.30
C ALA A 59 -9.37 -7.75 3.46
N ALA A 60 -10.08 -7.92 4.58
CA ALA A 60 -9.91 -7.08 5.77
C ALA A 60 -8.49 -7.15 6.37
N TYR A 61 -7.75 -8.25 6.19
CA TYR A 61 -6.37 -8.39 6.68
C TYR A 61 -5.34 -7.58 5.88
N TYR A 62 -5.71 -7.09 4.70
CA TYR A 62 -4.87 -6.23 3.88
C TYR A 62 -5.05 -4.74 4.19
N ILE A 63 -5.92 -4.39 5.16
CA ILE A 63 -6.13 -3.01 5.58
C ILE A 63 -5.01 -2.59 6.55
N LEU A 64 -4.17 -1.68 6.09
CA LEU A 64 -3.19 -0.95 6.88
C LEU A 64 -3.91 0.10 7.73
N LYS A 65 -4.07 -0.20 9.02
CA LYS A 65 -4.70 0.71 9.98
C LYS A 65 -3.71 1.77 10.45
N LYS A 66 -4.23 2.97 10.72
CA LYS A 66 -3.45 4.01 11.41
C LYS A 66 -3.11 3.52 12.82
N LYS A 67 -1.88 3.79 13.26
CA LYS A 67 -1.42 3.51 14.61
C LYS A 67 -1.94 4.56 15.59
#